data_AF-A0A914G0S6-F1
#
_entry.id   AF-A0A914G0S6-F1
#
_cell.length_a   1.000
_cell.length_b   1.000
_cell.length_c   1.000
_cell.angle_alpha   90.00
_cell.angle_beta   90.00
_cell.angle_gamma   90.00
#
_symmetry.space_group_name_H-M   'P 1'
#
loop_
_entity.id
_entity.type
_entity.pdbx_description
1 polymer ?
#
loop_
_entity_poly.entity_id
_entity_poly.type
_entity_poly.pdbx_seq_one_letter_code
_entity_poly.pdbx_strand_id
1 'polypeptide(L)'
;MFAPVNNASAIIQPGDIIASRCTMKNNGNHDITVGSTGADEMCNFYIYYMVEGTQTLKDNTCYSPGYPEYRWSTSAGLNNIPKHH
;
A
#
# COMPACT_ATOMS: atom_id res chain seq x y z
N MET A 1 4.39 15.51 -1.15
CA MET A 1 5.82 15.69 -0.83
C MET A 1 6.38 14.35 -0.40
N PHE A 2 7.58 13.96 -0.84
CA PHE A 2 8.20 12.70 -0.41
C PHE A 2 8.85 12.90 0.95
N ALA A 3 8.55 12.01 1.89
CA ALA A 3 9.21 11.97 3.20
C ALA A 3 10.35 10.94 3.16
N PRO A 4 11.50 11.22 3.80
CA PRO A 4 12.57 10.24 3.90
C PRO A 4 12.13 9.04 4.74
N VAL A 5 12.68 7.86 4.43
CA VAL A 5 12.51 6.67 5.25
C VAL A 5 13.36 6.76 6.51
N ASN A 6 12.86 6.21 7.62
CA ASN A 6 13.61 6.18 8.89
C ASN A 6 14.83 5.23 8.83
N ASN A 7 14.73 4.17 8.02
CA ASN A 7 15.81 3.21 7.81
C ASN A 7 16.20 3.18 6.32
N ALA A 8 17.29 3.86 5.98
CA ALA A 8 17.81 3.92 4.61
C ALA A 8 18.46 2.61 4.14
N SER A 9 18.71 1.66 5.06
CA SER A 9 19.26 0.34 4.75
C SER A 9 18.18 -0.72 4.49
N ALA A 10 16.90 -0.34 4.43
CA ALA A 10 15.83 -1.24 4.06
C ALA A 10 15.98 -1.66 2.59
N ILE A 11 16.13 -2.96 2.35
CA ILE A 11 16.27 -3.56 1.01
C ILE A 11 15.03 -4.41 0.76
N ILE A 12 14.43 -4.26 -0.42
CA ILE A 12 13.34 -5.12 -0.91
C ILE A 12 13.93 -6.09 -1.93
N GLN A 13 13.68 -7.38 -1.75
CA GLN A 13 14.23 -8.45 -2.56
C GLN A 13 13.13 -9.26 -3.28
N PRO A 14 13.48 -10.02 -4.34
CA PRO A 14 12.53 -10.93 -4.96
C PRO A 14 11.97 -11.95 -3.95
N GLY A 15 10.64 -12.05 -3.90
CA GLY A 15 9.92 -12.90 -2.96
C GLY A 15 9.31 -12.16 -1.76
N ASP A 16 9.74 -10.91 -1.52
CA ASP A 16 9.12 -10.06 -0.50
C ASP A 16 7.69 -9.65 -0.88
N ILE A 17 6.85 -9.45 0.14
CA ILE A 17 5.49 -8.93 -0.02
C ILE A 17 5.46 -7.50 0.51
N ILE A 18 5.15 -6.55 -0.37
CA ILE A 18 4.89 -5.16 0.00
C ILE A 18 3.39 -5.02 0.32
N ALA A 19 3.08 -4.56 1.53
CA ALA A 19 1.71 -4.30 1.95
C ALA A 19 1.59 -2.88 2.54
N SER A 20 0.53 -2.17 2.14
CA SER A 20 0.20 -0.83 2.64
C SER A 20 -1.27 -0.76 3.06
N ARG A 21 -1.56 0.05 4.08
CA ARG A 21 -2.92 0.26 4.60
C ARG A 21 -3.22 1.74 4.70
N CYS A 22 -4.33 2.17 4.13
CA CYS A 22 -4.97 3.44 4.47
C CYS A 22 -6.08 3.17 5.49
N THR A 23 -6.16 4.00 6.53
CA THR A 23 -7.29 3.99 7.46
C THR A 23 -8.10 5.24 7.17
N MET A 24 -9.33 5.06 6.70
CA MET A 24 -10.22 6.14 6.28
C MET A 24 -11.37 6.25 7.26
N LYS A 25 -11.88 7.47 7.47
CA LYS A 25 -13.03 7.75 8.32
C LYS A 25 -14.06 8.55 7.53
N ASN A 26 -15.21 7.93 7.30
CA ASN A 26 -16.35 8.60 6.69
C ASN A 26 -17.28 9.14 7.79
N ASN A 27 -17.42 10.47 7.86
CA ASN A 27 -18.38 11.13 8.76
C ASN A 27 -19.67 11.57 8.04
N GLY A 28 -19.76 11.31 6.73
CA GLY A 28 -20.91 11.64 5.91
C GLY A 28 -22.05 10.62 6.04
N ASN A 29 -23.09 10.83 5.24
CA ASN A 29 -24.29 10.00 5.18
C ASN A 29 -24.40 9.17 3.88
N HIS A 30 -23.33 9.09 3.11
CA HIS A 30 -23.27 8.32 1.86
C HIS A 30 -21.95 7.54 1.82
N ASP A 31 -21.94 6.44 1.08
CA ASP A 31 -20.74 5.65 0.86
C ASP A 31 -19.79 6.38 -0.10
N ILE A 32 -18.49 6.32 0.21
CA ILE A 32 -17.43 6.89 -0.61
C ILE A 32 -16.62 5.75 -1.20
N THR A 33 -16.51 5.72 -2.52
CA THR A 33 -15.78 4.70 -3.27
C THR A 33 -14.38 5.16 -3.64
N VAL A 34 -13.53 4.21 -4.06
CA VAL A 34 -12.23 4.55 -4.65
C VAL A 34 -12.43 5.05 -6.08
N GLY A 35 -11.88 6.20 -6.42
CA GLY A 35 -12.08 6.84 -7.72
C GLY A 35 -11.21 8.07 -7.95
N SER A 36 -11.45 8.78 -9.05
CA SER A 36 -10.61 9.90 -9.50
C SER A 36 -11.25 11.28 -9.35
N THR A 37 -12.48 11.36 -8.85
CA THR A 37 -13.19 12.62 -8.66
C THR A 37 -13.00 13.15 -7.23
N GLY A 38 -13.36 14.42 -6.99
CA GLY A 38 -13.37 14.99 -5.65
C GLY A 38 -14.45 14.43 -4.71
N ALA A 39 -15.36 13.59 -5.23
CA ALA A 39 -16.36 12.87 -4.44
C ALA A 39 -15.91 11.44 -4.08
N ASP A 40 -14.78 11.00 -4.62
CA ASP A 40 -14.18 9.70 -4.36
C ASP A 40 -12.99 9.82 -3.42
N GLU A 41 -12.56 8.68 -2.87
CA GLU A 41 -11.31 8.58 -2.11
C GLU A 41 -10.20 7.88 -2.91
N MET A 42 -8.96 8.07 -2.47
CA MET A 42 -7.80 7.38 -3.03
C MET A 42 -6.93 6.80 -1.91
N CYS A 43 -6.49 5.55 -2.06
CA CYS A 43 -5.48 4.94 -1.21
C CYS A 43 -4.23 4.63 -2.02
N ASN A 44 -3.35 5.63 -2.18
CA ASN A 44 -2.10 5.49 -2.91
C ASN A 44 -0.91 5.60 -1.96
N PHE A 45 0.04 4.67 -2.07
CA PHE A 45 1.30 4.71 -1.34
C PHE A 45 2.48 4.65 -2.32
N TYR A 46 3.19 5.76 -2.46
CA TYR A 46 4.32 5.88 -3.39
C TYR A 46 5.63 5.66 -2.65
N ILE A 47 6.40 4.66 -3.10
CA ILE A 47 7.74 4.38 -2.60
C ILE A 47 8.74 4.86 -3.65
N TYR A 48 9.61 5.78 -3.26
CA TYR A 48 10.75 6.17 -4.08
C TYR A 48 11.93 5.25 -3.76
N TYR A 49 12.55 4.66 -4.78
CA TYR A 49 13.61 3.66 -4.61
C TYR A 49 14.75 3.86 -5.60
N MET A 50 15.91 3.29 -5.27
CA MET A 50 17.03 3.09 -6.19
C MET A 50 17.25 1.59 -6.41
N VAL A 51 17.94 1.24 -7.49
CA VAL A 51 18.36 -0.14 -7.78
C VAL A 51 19.87 -0.20 -7.95
N GLU A 52 20.46 -1.34 -7.59
CA GLU A 52 21.84 -1.63 -7.91
C GLU A 52 21.94 -2.14 -9.35
N GLY A 53 22.71 -1.45 -10.20
CA GLY A 53 22.87 -1.79 -11.61
C GLY A 53 21.80 -1.16 -12.51
N THR A 54 21.48 -1.83 -13.61
CA THR A 54 20.61 -1.27 -14.67
C THR A 54 19.20 -1.86 -14.71
N GLN A 55 18.93 -2.90 -13.91
CA GLN A 55 17.66 -3.59 -13.95
C GLN A 55 16.66 -2.94 -12.99
N THR A 56 15.60 -2.37 -13.54
CA THR A 56 14.49 -1.79 -12.79
C THR A 56 13.34 -2.79 -12.63
N LEU A 57 12.45 -2.55 -11.67
CA LEU A 57 11.21 -3.30 -11.49
C LEU A 57 10.33 -3.12 -12.74
N LYS A 58 9.96 -4.23 -13.39
CA LYS A 58 9.02 -4.23 -14.52
C LYS A 58 7.58 -3.93 -14.06
N ASP A 59 7.15 -4.61 -13.00
CA ASP A 59 5.84 -4.43 -12.38
C ASP A 59 6.01 -3.68 -11.06
N ASN A 60 6.07 -2.35 -11.15
CA ASN A 60 6.28 -1.46 -10.00
C ASN A 60 4.98 -0.96 -9.36
N THR A 61 3.82 -1.47 -9.81
CA THR A 61 2.50 -1.08 -9.36
C THR A 61 1.79 -2.26 -8.73
N CYS A 62 1.32 -2.08 -7.50
CA CYS A 62 0.53 -3.08 -6.78
C CYS A 62 -0.91 -2.59 -6.63
N TYR A 63 -1.87 -3.47 -6.87
CA TYR A 63 -3.28 -3.21 -6.62
C TYR A 63 -3.89 -4.38 -5.85
N SER A 64 -4.78 -4.06 -4.92
CA SER A 64 -5.57 -5.03 -4.17
C SER A 64 -7.00 -4.49 -4.08
N PRO A 65 -8.02 -5.35 -4.14
CA PRO A 65 -9.39 -4.93 -3.87
C PRO A 65 -9.59 -4.44 -2.42
N GLY A 66 -8.61 -4.69 -1.54
CA GLY A 66 -8.68 -4.27 -0.14
C GLY A 66 -9.67 -5.11 0.67
N TYR A 67 -10.00 -4.64 1.87
CA TYR A 67 -10.98 -5.31 2.72
C TYR A 67 -12.41 -5.01 2.24
N PRO A 68 -13.36 -5.96 2.30
CA PRO A 68 -13.25 -7.31 2.88
C PRO A 68 -12.70 -8.41 1.97
N GLU A 69 -12.55 -8.16 0.66
CA GLU A 69 -12.23 -9.16 -0.36
C GLU A 69 -10.80 -9.71 -0.24
N TYR A 70 -9.87 -8.90 0.27
CA TYR A 70 -8.47 -9.24 0.48
C TYR A 70 -8.06 -8.99 1.93
N ARG A 71 -7.68 -10.07 2.62
CA ARG A 71 -7.23 -10.03 4.00
C ARG A 71 -5.78 -10.48 4.08
N TRP A 72 -4.93 -9.68 4.69
CA TRP A 72 -3.49 -9.97 4.80
C TRP A 72 -3.21 -11.33 5.45
N SER A 73 -3.97 -11.72 6.47
CA SER A 73 -3.75 -12.99 7.18
C SER A 73 -4.09 -14.22 6.34
N THR A 74 -5.19 -14.20 5.59
CA THR A 74 -5.68 -15.38 4.86
C THR A 74 -5.30 -15.37 3.39
N SER A 75 -5.27 -14.20 2.75
CA SER A 75 -4.97 -14.06 1.32
C SER A 75 -3.47 -13.97 1.04
N ALA A 76 -2.69 -13.37 1.95
CA ALA A 76 -1.26 -13.16 1.80
C ALA A 76 -0.40 -13.93 2.80
N GLY A 77 -1.00 -14.58 3.81
CA GLY A 77 -0.27 -15.28 4.86
C GLY A 77 0.61 -14.37 5.72
N LEU A 78 0.23 -13.10 5.89
CA LEU A 78 0.99 -12.16 6.72
C LEU A 78 0.60 -12.26 8.19
N ASN A 79 1.61 -12.32 9.07
CA ASN A 79 1.43 -12.60 10.50
C ASN A 79 1.60 -11.34 11.36
N ASN A 80 2.40 -10.38 10.89
CA ASN A 80 2.80 -9.17 11.62
C ASN A 80 1.92 -7.98 11.23
N ILE A 81 0.61 -8.11 11.43
CA ILE A 81 -0.37 -7.12 11.01
C ILE A 81 -0.53 -6.04 12.09
N PRO A 82 -0.37 -4.74 11.77
CA PRO A 82 -0.62 -3.65 12.71
C PRO A 82 -2.06 -3.68 13.24
N LYS A 83 -2.21 -3.48 14.55
CA LYS A 83 -3.52 -3.35 15.20
C LYS A 83 -4.22 -2.09 14.69
N HIS A 84 -5.55 -2.13 14.63
CA HIS A 84 -6.34 -0.91 14.41
C HIS A 84 -6.17 0.02 15.61
N HIS A 85 -5.86 1.29 15.34
CA HIS A 85 -5.85 2.38 16.31
C HIS A 85 -7.14 3.18 16.18
#